data_AF-N8ZS04-F1
#
_entry.id   AF-N8ZS04-F1
#
_cell.length_a   1.000
_cell.length_b   1.000
_cell.length_c   1.000
_cell.angle_alpha   90.00
_cell.angle_beta   90.00
_cell.angle_gamma   90.00
#
_symmetry.space_group_name_H-M   'P 1'
#
loop_
_entity.id
_entity.type
_entity.pdbx_description
1 polymer ?
#
loop_
_entity_poly.entity_id
_entity_poly.type
_entity_poly.pdbx_seq_one_letter_code
_entity_poly.pdbx_strand_id
1 'polypeptide(L)'
;MKISYIFTCGRLESLYKILCLTQQGEETASKEKVIEQYKKDLSVGRSFEETELYQLIEQSEEKIVINRLNNILRDKPVQQKKDFDFQEYKTGAWSEFNDYKLAVRFSNAKTLLSEKHFEKTGEYMTSRGVAKLTGFNPANIKNMLQHKRAIVKKMLITLEKLAEDY
;
A
#
# COMPACT_ATOMS: atom_id res chain seq x y z
N MET A 1 11.95 14.54 -5.43
CA MET A 1 10.74 15.30 -5.82
C MET A 1 9.86 15.40 -4.59
N LYS A 2 9.52 16.60 -4.12
CA LYS A 2 8.72 16.77 -2.89
C LYS A 2 7.27 16.36 -3.22
N ILE A 3 6.77 15.34 -2.54
CA ILE A 3 5.37 14.92 -2.71
C ILE A 3 4.47 16.05 -2.23
N SER A 4 3.45 16.38 -3.01
CA SER A 4 2.53 17.45 -2.66
C SER A 4 1.60 17.04 -1.52
N TYR A 5 1.01 18.04 -0.88
CA TYR A 5 -0.01 17.85 0.13
C TYR A 5 -1.27 17.18 -0.44
N ILE A 6 -1.75 17.62 -1.59
CA ILE A 6 -2.98 17.12 -2.23
C ILE A 6 -2.81 15.64 -2.65
N PHE A 7 -1.65 15.29 -3.21
CA PHE A 7 -1.32 13.89 -3.51
C PHE A 7 -1.30 13.03 -2.24
N THR A 8 -0.77 13.56 -1.13
CA THR A 8 -0.77 12.88 0.17
C THR A 8 -2.18 12.64 0.69
N CYS A 9 -3.07 13.63 0.60
CA CYS A 9 -4.47 13.48 0.95
C CYS A 9 -5.15 12.33 0.17
N GLY A 10 -4.87 12.21 -1.13
CA GLY A 10 -5.34 11.09 -1.94
C GLY A 10 -4.87 9.74 -1.39
N ARG A 11 -3.59 9.64 -1.00
CA ARG A 11 -3.02 8.42 -0.42
C ARG A 11 -3.66 8.07 0.92
N LEU A 12 -3.99 9.06 1.76
CA LEU A 12 -4.69 8.85 3.02
C LEU A 12 -6.10 8.28 2.81
N GLU A 13 -6.85 8.79 1.81
CA GLU A 13 -8.15 8.21 1.45
C GLU A 13 -8.03 6.70 1.14
N SER A 14 -7.00 6.33 0.39
CA SER A 14 -6.78 4.93 0.03
C SER A 14 -6.29 4.09 1.19
N LEU A 15 -5.52 4.68 2.11
CA LEU A 15 -5.12 4.01 3.34
C LEU A 15 -6.32 3.73 4.25
N TYR A 16 -7.26 4.68 4.36
CA TYR A 16 -8.53 4.46 5.06
C TYR A 16 -9.33 3.32 4.42
N LYS A 17 -9.44 3.28 3.09
CA LYS A 17 -10.08 2.15 2.39
C LYS A 17 -9.40 0.82 2.71
N ILE A 18 -8.07 0.78 2.83
CA ILE A 18 -7.32 -0.42 3.21
C ILE A 18 -7.66 -0.82 4.65
N LEU A 19 -7.67 0.14 5.59
CA LEU A 19 -8.08 -0.10 6.98
C LEU A 19 -9.48 -0.73 7.06
N CYS A 20 -10.45 -0.16 6.32
CA CYS A 20 -11.80 -0.69 6.27
C CYS A 20 -11.91 -2.10 5.69
N LEU A 21 -10.98 -2.49 4.79
CA LEU A 21 -10.92 -3.84 4.23
C LEU A 21 -10.31 -4.84 5.22
N THR A 22 -9.36 -4.41 6.05
CA THR A 22 -8.72 -5.28 7.04
C THR A 22 -9.63 -5.55 8.26
N GLN A 23 -10.50 -4.60 8.61
CA GLN A 23 -11.37 -4.69 9.79
C GLN A 23 -12.71 -5.43 9.56
N GLN A 24 -12.85 -6.25 8.50
CA GLN A 24 -14.06 -7.02 8.10
C GLN A 24 -15.21 -7.03 9.15
N GLY A 25 -16.07 -6.00 9.13
CA GLY A 25 -17.11 -5.83 10.16
C GLY A 25 -17.91 -4.52 10.12
N GLU A 26 -17.35 -3.43 9.59
CA GLU A 26 -18.09 -2.14 9.58
C GLU A 26 -18.96 -1.92 8.34
N GLU A 27 -20.15 -1.36 8.56
CA GLU A 27 -21.14 -0.96 7.55
C GLU A 27 -20.53 -0.10 6.44
N THR A 28 -20.76 -0.51 5.18
CA THR A 28 -20.27 0.16 3.97
C THR A 28 -20.73 1.62 3.86
N ALA A 29 -21.92 1.92 4.37
CA ALA A 29 -22.53 3.26 4.31
C ALA A 29 -21.83 4.28 5.23
N SER A 30 -21.23 3.85 6.35
CA SER A 30 -20.47 4.74 7.23
C SER A 30 -19.17 5.18 6.57
N LYS A 31 -18.51 4.25 5.86
CA LYS A 31 -17.22 4.44 5.19
C LYS A 31 -17.28 5.48 4.07
N GLU A 32 -18.34 5.45 3.27
CA GLU A 32 -18.53 6.42 2.18
C GLU A 32 -18.76 7.83 2.71
N LYS A 33 -19.51 7.98 3.81
CA LYS A 33 -19.74 9.29 4.46
C LYS A 33 -18.45 9.91 4.97
N VAL A 34 -17.58 9.13 5.61
CA VAL A 34 -16.27 9.62 6.10
C VAL A 34 -15.41 10.11 4.93
N ILE A 35 -15.39 9.40 3.81
CA ILE A 35 -14.63 9.80 2.61
C ILE A 35 -15.22 11.06 1.96
N GLU A 36 -16.54 11.17 1.88
CA GLU A 36 -17.20 12.38 1.34
C GLU A 36 -16.93 13.60 2.21
N GLN A 37 -17.04 13.45 3.54
CA GLN A 37 -16.74 14.52 4.48
C GLN A 37 -15.26 14.92 4.40
N TYR A 38 -14.36 13.94 4.30
CA TYR A 38 -12.93 14.19 4.10
C TYR A 38 -12.66 15.06 2.87
N LYS A 39 -13.30 14.78 1.73
CA LYS A 39 -13.15 15.60 0.52
C LYS A 39 -13.68 17.02 0.69
N LYS A 40 -14.83 17.17 1.37
CA LYS A 40 -15.42 18.48 1.66
C LYS A 40 -14.48 19.30 2.55
N ASP A 41 -13.99 18.71 3.63
CA ASP A 41 -13.04 19.33 4.58
C ASP A 41 -11.78 19.81 3.86
N LEU A 42 -11.17 18.98 3.03
CA LEU A 42 -10.00 19.38 2.25
C LEU A 42 -10.29 20.49 1.23
N SER A 43 -11.48 20.45 0.60
CA SER A 43 -11.88 21.45 -0.40
C SER A 43 -12.11 22.83 0.23
N VAL A 44 -12.51 22.90 1.51
CA VAL A 44 -12.65 24.16 2.25
C VAL A 44 -11.35 24.60 2.94
N GLY A 45 -10.24 23.89 2.71
CA GLY A 45 -8.91 24.24 3.22
C GLY A 45 -8.59 23.70 4.61
N ARG A 46 -9.39 22.79 5.15
CA ARG A 46 -9.10 22.11 6.43
C ARG A 46 -7.85 21.23 6.29
N SER A 47 -7.05 21.14 7.36
CA SER A 47 -5.89 20.23 7.36
C SER A 47 -6.33 18.77 7.45
N PHE A 48 -5.61 17.83 6.83
CA PHE A 48 -5.99 16.42 6.88
C PHE A 48 -5.87 15.88 8.31
N GLU A 49 -4.95 16.40 9.12
CA GLU A 49 -4.72 16.03 10.51
C GLU A 49 -5.97 16.27 11.39
N GLU A 50 -6.81 17.24 10.99
CA GLU A 50 -8.03 17.59 11.71
C GLU A 50 -9.25 16.79 11.26
N THR A 51 -9.10 15.93 10.25
CA THR A 51 -10.22 15.16 9.70
C THR A 51 -10.45 13.87 10.46
N GLU A 52 -11.72 13.47 10.55
CA GLU A 52 -12.12 12.18 11.13
C GLU A 52 -11.39 11.02 10.45
N LEU A 53 -11.26 11.06 9.11
CA LEU A 53 -10.56 10.02 8.34
C LEU A 53 -9.13 9.81 8.83
N TYR A 54 -8.39 10.89 9.07
CA TYR A 54 -7.01 10.80 9.54
C TYR A 54 -6.94 10.22 10.96
N GLN A 55 -7.82 10.69 11.86
CA GLN A 55 -7.88 10.20 13.24
C GLN A 55 -8.13 8.69 13.30
N LEU A 56 -9.06 8.19 12.48
CA LEU A 56 -9.34 6.75 12.37
C LEU A 56 -8.12 5.95 11.87
N ILE A 57 -7.36 6.49 10.93
CA ILE A 57 -6.12 5.85 10.46
C ILE A 57 -5.05 5.86 11.57
N GLU A 58 -4.88 6.99 12.26
CA GLU A 58 -3.86 7.17 13.30
C GLU A 58 -4.10 6.27 14.51
N GLN A 59 -5.36 6.03 14.86
CA GLN A 59 -5.77 5.12 15.95
C GLN A 59 -5.70 3.63 15.56
N SER A 60 -5.37 3.30 14.32
CA SER A 60 -5.31 1.91 13.86
C SER A 60 -4.17 1.13 14.52
N GLU A 61 -4.50 -0.05 15.06
CA GLU A 61 -3.51 -1.01 15.56
C GLU A 61 -2.94 -1.93 14.45
N GLU A 62 -3.48 -1.83 13.24
CA GLU A 62 -3.09 -2.67 12.11
C GLU A 62 -1.68 -2.33 11.64
N LYS A 63 -0.71 -3.23 11.86
CA LYS A 63 0.70 -3.02 11.47
C LYS A 63 0.86 -2.60 10.01
N ILE A 64 0.01 -3.10 9.12
CA ILE A 64 0.07 -2.74 7.70
C ILE A 64 -0.36 -1.28 7.46
N VAL A 65 -1.33 -0.79 8.23
CA VAL A 65 -1.83 0.58 8.15
C VAL A 65 -0.82 1.55 8.76
N ILE A 66 -0.32 1.26 9.97
CA ILE A 66 0.71 2.05 10.67
C ILE A 66 1.95 2.24 9.79
N ASN A 67 2.48 1.14 9.21
CA ASN A 67 3.65 1.20 8.36
C ASN A 67 3.41 2.05 7.10
N ARG A 68 2.22 1.98 6.51
CA ARG A 68 1.88 2.80 5.34
C ARG A 68 1.70 4.26 5.70
N LEU A 69 1.05 4.58 6.83
CA LEU A 69 0.91 5.94 7.33
C LEU A 69 2.27 6.61 7.53
N ASN A 70 3.17 5.96 8.26
CA ASN A 70 4.54 6.45 8.49
C ASN A 70 5.29 6.73 7.18
N ASN A 71 5.04 5.92 6.15
CA ASN A 71 5.62 6.11 4.82
C ASN A 71 4.92 7.19 3.99
N ILE A 72 3.63 7.40 4.17
CA ILE A 72 2.89 8.52 3.56
C ILE A 72 3.44 9.85 4.09
N LEU A 73 3.65 9.92 5.41
CA LEU A 73 4.02 11.14 6.12
C LEU A 73 5.53 11.36 6.26
N ARG A 74 6.37 10.47 5.73
CA ARG A 74 7.83 10.50 5.89
C ARG A 74 8.45 11.86 5.54
N ASP A 75 7.97 12.49 4.46
CA ASP A 75 8.50 13.76 3.96
C ASP A 75 7.69 14.99 4.44
N LYS A 76 6.79 14.80 5.44
CA LYS A 76 5.88 15.80 6.01
C LYS A 76 5.36 16.82 4.98
N PRO A 77 4.29 16.49 4.23
CA PRO A 77 3.77 17.41 3.23
C PRO A 77 3.35 18.71 3.90
N VAL A 78 3.87 19.83 3.41
CA VAL A 78 3.48 21.15 3.91
C VAL A 78 2.17 21.52 3.24
N GLN A 79 1.16 21.85 4.03
CA GLN A 79 -0.12 22.35 3.53
C GLN A 79 0.13 23.55 2.60
N GLN A 80 -0.33 23.45 1.36
CA GLN A 80 -0.19 24.53 0.38
C GLN A 80 -1.50 25.28 0.30
N LYS A 81 -1.45 26.62 0.33
CA LYS A 81 -2.59 27.51 0.02
C LYS A 81 -2.86 27.53 -1.49
N LYS A 82 -2.90 26.36 -2.13
CA LYS A 82 -3.27 26.21 -3.53
C LYS A 82 -4.72 25.74 -3.61
N ASP A 83 -5.38 26.05 -4.72
CA ASP A 83 -6.67 25.47 -5.04
C ASP A 83 -6.59 23.95 -5.00
N PHE A 84 -7.67 23.31 -4.54
CA PHE A 84 -7.72 21.87 -4.40
C PHE A 84 -7.77 21.18 -5.77
N ASP A 85 -6.66 20.57 -6.18
CA ASP A 85 -6.53 19.79 -7.41
C ASP A 85 -7.08 18.36 -7.26
N PHE A 86 -8.29 18.13 -7.75
CA PHE A 86 -8.93 16.82 -7.73
C PHE A 86 -8.20 15.75 -8.57
N GLN A 87 -7.44 16.12 -9.61
CA GLN A 87 -6.71 15.16 -10.43
C GLN A 87 -5.46 14.66 -9.70
N GLU A 88 -4.73 15.58 -9.06
CA GLU A 88 -3.59 15.23 -8.22
C GLU A 88 -4.03 14.34 -7.04
N TYR A 89 -5.16 14.69 -6.40
CA TYR A 89 -5.77 13.87 -5.35
C TYR A 89 -6.08 12.46 -5.83
N LYS A 90 -6.78 12.33 -6.97
CA LYS A 90 -7.13 11.01 -7.55
C LYS A 90 -5.89 10.19 -7.89
N THR A 91 -4.83 10.85 -8.37
CA THR A 91 -3.56 10.19 -8.67
C THR A 91 -2.90 9.64 -7.40
N GLY A 92 -2.91 10.41 -6.32
CA GLY A 92 -2.45 9.95 -5.00
C GLY A 92 -3.22 8.73 -4.50
N ALA A 93 -4.56 8.78 -4.58
CA ALA A 93 -5.42 7.67 -4.19
C ALA A 93 -5.13 6.41 -5.02
N TRP A 94 -5.13 6.54 -6.34
CA TRP A 94 -4.85 5.43 -7.24
C TRP A 94 -3.46 4.81 -6.97
N SER A 95 -2.44 5.65 -6.77
CA SER A 95 -1.08 5.20 -6.51
C SER A 95 -0.97 4.33 -5.26
N GLU A 96 -1.53 4.78 -4.12
CA GLU A 96 -1.45 4.02 -2.86
C GLU A 96 -2.23 2.72 -2.94
N PHE A 97 -3.42 2.75 -3.53
CA PHE A 97 -4.25 1.56 -3.66
C PHE A 97 -3.64 0.52 -4.61
N ASN A 98 -3.02 0.97 -5.71
CA ASN A 98 -2.30 0.08 -6.62
C ASN A 98 -1.06 -0.52 -5.95
N ASP A 99 -0.26 0.28 -5.22
CA ASP A 99 0.87 -0.20 -4.42
C ASP A 99 0.42 -1.26 -3.40
N TYR A 100 -0.75 -1.07 -2.78
CA TYR A 100 -1.34 -2.07 -1.89
C TYR A 100 -1.68 -3.38 -2.59
N LYS A 101 -2.38 -3.33 -3.73
CA LYS A 101 -2.71 -4.53 -4.51
C LYS A 101 -1.48 -5.31 -4.94
N LEU A 102 -0.45 -4.62 -5.42
CA LEU A 102 0.82 -5.25 -5.80
C LEU A 102 1.47 -5.94 -4.60
N ALA A 103 1.45 -5.30 -3.44
CA ALA A 103 2.00 -5.87 -2.21
C ALA A 103 1.27 -7.13 -1.73
N VAL A 104 -0.07 -7.16 -1.83
CA VAL A 104 -0.87 -8.34 -1.49
C VAL A 104 -0.53 -9.50 -2.43
N ARG A 105 -0.56 -9.24 -3.76
CA ARG A 105 -0.21 -10.25 -4.76
C ARG A 105 1.19 -10.84 -4.54
N PHE A 106 2.17 -9.98 -4.29
CA PHE A 106 3.53 -10.41 -4.00
C PHE A 106 3.61 -11.26 -2.73
N SER A 107 2.89 -10.87 -1.67
CA SER A 107 2.83 -11.66 -0.43
C SER A 107 2.25 -13.05 -0.69
N ASN A 108 1.16 -13.15 -1.45
CA ASN A 108 0.51 -14.41 -1.76
C ASN A 108 1.41 -15.32 -2.60
N ALA A 109 2.04 -14.79 -3.66
CA ALA A 109 2.97 -15.54 -4.49
C ALA A 109 4.17 -16.06 -3.69
N LYS A 110 4.70 -15.23 -2.78
CA LYS A 110 5.80 -15.63 -1.90
C LYS A 110 5.38 -16.74 -0.93
N THR A 111 4.22 -16.63 -0.31
CA THR A 111 3.70 -17.66 0.62
C THR A 111 3.53 -18.98 -0.12
N LEU A 112 2.84 -18.97 -1.26
CA LEU A 112 2.61 -20.16 -2.08
C LEU A 112 3.92 -20.83 -2.51
N LEU A 113 4.89 -20.05 -3.01
CA LEU A 113 6.20 -20.58 -3.40
C LEU A 113 6.95 -21.19 -2.21
N SER A 114 6.86 -20.55 -1.04
CA SER A 114 7.52 -21.03 0.18
C SER A 114 6.92 -22.35 0.66
N GLU A 115 5.59 -22.47 0.63
CA GLU A 115 4.87 -23.69 1.03
C GLU A 115 5.24 -24.86 0.12
N LYS A 116 5.10 -24.70 -1.20
CA LYS A 116 5.45 -25.75 -2.17
C LYS A 116 6.93 -26.14 -2.13
N HIS A 117 7.82 -25.17 -1.91
CA HIS A 117 9.24 -25.46 -1.77
C HIS A 117 9.54 -26.30 -0.54
N PHE A 118 8.92 -25.96 0.58
CA PHE A 118 9.07 -26.73 1.81
C PHE A 118 8.51 -28.15 1.64
N GLU A 119 7.34 -28.32 1.03
CA GLU A 119 6.77 -29.64 0.75
C GLU A 119 7.68 -30.51 -0.13
N LYS A 120 8.34 -29.90 -1.13
CA LYS A 120 9.20 -30.60 -2.09
C LYS A 120 10.59 -30.94 -1.56
N THR A 121 11.14 -30.13 -0.66
CA THR A 121 12.57 -30.19 -0.28
C THR A 121 12.81 -30.34 1.22
N GLY A 122 11.83 -30.06 2.06
CA GLY A 122 11.99 -29.93 3.51
C GLY A 122 12.69 -28.64 3.96
N GLU A 123 13.03 -27.73 3.04
CA GLU A 123 13.76 -26.48 3.32
C GLU A 123 12.91 -25.23 3.06
N TYR A 124 13.19 -24.15 3.78
CA TYR A 124 12.51 -22.87 3.59
C TYR A 124 13.08 -22.09 2.40
N MET A 125 12.19 -21.50 1.59
CA MET A 125 12.59 -20.71 0.43
C MET A 125 13.33 -19.44 0.86
N THR A 126 14.57 -19.27 0.37
CA THR A 126 15.38 -18.07 0.64
C THR A 126 15.31 -17.06 -0.51
N SER A 127 15.64 -15.80 -0.24
CA SER A 127 15.75 -14.77 -1.29
C SER A 127 16.76 -15.12 -2.38
N ARG A 128 17.84 -15.84 -2.02
CA ARG A 128 18.80 -16.40 -2.98
C ARG A 128 18.21 -17.54 -3.81
N GLY A 129 17.40 -18.40 -3.20
CA GLY A 129 16.65 -19.45 -3.89
C GLY A 129 15.71 -18.86 -4.96
N VAL A 130 14.92 -17.86 -4.57
CA VAL A 130 14.05 -17.12 -5.52
C VAL A 130 14.87 -16.48 -6.64
N ALA A 131 16.02 -15.87 -6.32
CA ALA A 131 16.91 -15.28 -7.32
C ALA A 131 17.42 -16.31 -8.33
N LYS A 132 17.82 -17.50 -7.85
CA LYS A 132 18.28 -18.60 -8.70
C LYS A 132 17.18 -19.11 -9.64
N LEU A 133 15.94 -19.19 -9.16
CA LEU A 133 14.80 -19.69 -9.95
C LEU A 133 14.27 -18.66 -10.96
N THR A 134 14.34 -17.37 -10.63
CA THR A 134 13.79 -16.29 -11.46
C THR A 134 14.84 -15.60 -12.34
N GLY A 135 16.13 -15.80 -12.06
CA GLY A 135 17.23 -15.05 -12.69
C GLY A 135 17.31 -13.59 -12.24
N PHE A 136 16.56 -13.19 -11.21
CA PHE A 136 16.54 -11.82 -10.73
C PHE A 136 17.71 -11.50 -9.81
N ASN A 137 18.10 -10.22 -9.79
CA ASN A 137 19.10 -9.75 -8.84
C ASN A 137 18.57 -9.93 -7.39
N PRO A 138 19.31 -10.61 -6.50
CA PRO A 138 18.92 -10.81 -5.10
C PRO A 138 18.60 -9.50 -4.35
N ALA A 139 19.26 -8.39 -4.69
CA ALA A 139 18.98 -7.08 -4.10
C ALA A 139 17.60 -6.56 -4.50
N ASN A 140 17.18 -6.78 -5.75
CA ASN A 140 15.85 -6.39 -6.22
C ASN A 140 14.77 -7.25 -5.58
N ILE A 141 15.03 -8.55 -5.40
CA ILE A 141 14.13 -9.43 -4.65
C ILE A 141 14.04 -8.98 -3.19
N LYS A 142 15.16 -8.68 -2.54
CA LYS A 142 15.18 -8.15 -1.17
C LYS A 142 14.40 -6.84 -1.06
N ASN A 143 14.54 -5.94 -2.03
CA ASN A 143 13.78 -4.69 -2.08
C ASN A 143 12.28 -4.95 -2.27
N MET A 144 11.87 -5.92 -3.09
CA MET A 144 10.45 -6.29 -3.20
C MET A 144 9.92 -6.97 -1.92
N LEU A 145 10.75 -7.78 -1.26
CA LEU A 145 10.45 -8.44 0.01
C LEU A 145 10.33 -7.46 1.18
N GLN A 146 11.13 -6.40 1.19
CA GLN A 146 11.24 -5.44 2.30
C GLN A 146 10.44 -4.15 2.05
N HIS A 147 10.38 -3.69 0.81
CA HIS A 147 9.77 -2.43 0.39
C HIS A 147 8.69 -2.68 -0.65
N LYS A 148 7.46 -2.88 -0.14
CA LYS A 148 6.22 -3.10 -0.91
C LYS A 148 5.88 -2.05 -1.99
N ARG A 149 6.65 -0.96 -2.11
CA ARG A 149 6.47 0.13 -3.10
C ARG A 149 7.36 0.01 -4.33
N ALA A 150 8.30 -0.95 -4.35
CA ALA A 150 9.21 -1.18 -5.48
C ALA A 150 8.90 -2.48 -6.22
N ILE A 151 7.65 -2.94 -6.17
CA ILE A 151 7.24 -4.17 -6.84
C ILE A 151 7.20 -3.92 -8.35
N VAL A 152 8.28 -4.35 -9.02
CA VAL A 152 8.36 -4.33 -10.48
C VAL A 152 7.36 -5.35 -11.00
N LYS A 153 6.34 -4.87 -11.73
CA LYS A 153 5.22 -5.72 -12.21
C LYS A 153 5.68 -6.97 -12.97
N LYS A 154 6.71 -6.84 -13.81
CA LYS A 154 7.32 -7.98 -14.54
C LYS A 154 7.90 -9.02 -13.59
N MET A 155 8.56 -8.58 -12.52
CA MET A 155 9.11 -9.48 -11.51
C MET A 155 8.02 -10.16 -10.69
N LEU A 156 6.95 -9.44 -10.34
CA LEU A 156 5.78 -10.02 -9.69
C LEU A 156 5.15 -11.13 -10.53
N ILE A 157 4.87 -10.86 -11.81
CA ILE A 157 4.27 -11.85 -12.72
C ILE A 157 5.14 -13.11 -12.84
N THR A 158 6.46 -12.93 -12.90
CA THR A 158 7.39 -14.06 -12.97
C THR A 158 7.39 -14.87 -11.67
N LEU A 159 7.30 -14.20 -10.52
CA LEU A 159 7.20 -14.86 -9.22
C LEU A 159 5.87 -15.60 -9.05
N GLU A 160 4.76 -15.01 -9.48
CA GLU A 160 3.43 -15.64 -9.48
C GLU A 160 3.45 -16.91 -10.31
N LYS A 161 3.92 -16.82 -11.57
CA LYS A 161 4.04 -17.99 -12.44
C LYS A 161 4.96 -19.05 -11.85
N LEU A 162 6.10 -18.65 -11.29
CA LEU A 162 7.00 -19.58 -10.61
C LEU A 162 6.28 -20.28 -9.45
N ALA A 163 5.53 -19.57 -8.61
CA ALA A 163 4.79 -20.16 -7.50
C ALA A 163 3.71 -21.14 -7.97
N GLU A 164 3.01 -20.81 -9.06
CA GLU A 164 2.00 -21.69 -9.68
C GLU A 164 2.63 -22.97 -10.25
N ASP A 165 3.80 -22.87 -10.91
CA ASP A 165 4.47 -23.97 -11.59
C ASP A 165 5.41 -24.82 -10.69
N TYR A 166 5.78 -24.33 -9.50
CA TYR A 166 6.77 -24.96 -8.59
C TYR A 166 6.35 -26.35 -8.08
#